data_AF-A0A7J8VZC4-F1
#
_entry.id   AF-A0A7J8VZC4-F1
#
_cell.length_a   1.000
_cell.length_b   1.000
_cell.length_c   1.000
_cell.angle_alpha   90.00
_cell.angle_beta   90.00
_cell.angle_gamma   90.00
#
_symmetry.space_group_name_H-M   'P 1'
#
loop_
_entity.id
_entity.type
_entity.pdbx_description
1 polymer ?
#
loop_
_entity_poly.entity_id
_entity_poly.type
_entity_poly.pdbx_seq_one_letter_code
_entity_poly.pdbx_strand_id
1 'polypeptide(L)' 'MLEPITQIWDSRTLKRDWTIVYDMLSGKDNSGFGWNEHRQMVVVEDVVWN' A
#
# COMPACT_ATOMS: atom_id res chain seq x y z
N MET A 1 13.87 25.50 -0.34
CA MET A 1 13.04 25.28 -1.56
C MET A 1 12.84 23.78 -1.79
N LEU A 2 12.24 23.08 -0.83
CA LEU A 2 11.77 21.67 -0.92
C LEU A 2 10.35 21.54 -0.31
N GLU A 3 9.55 22.59 -0.43
CA GLU A 3 8.23 22.75 0.21
C GLU A 3 7.04 21.92 -0.37
N PRO A 4 7.07 21.33 -1.59
CA PRO A 4 5.89 20.61 -2.11
C PRO A 4 5.67 19.24 -1.48
N ILE A 5 6.74 18.52 -1.13
CA ILE A 5 6.66 17.11 -0.72
C ILE A 5 6.04 17.00 0.68
N THR A 6 6.38 17.91 1.59
CA THR A 6 5.88 17.92 2.97
C THR A 6 4.36 18.08 3.06
N GLN A 7 3.75 18.85 2.15
CA GLN A 7 2.29 19.04 2.10
C GLN A 7 1.53 17.77 1.69
N ILE A 8 2.11 16.95 0.80
CA ILE A 8 1.53 15.67 0.39
C ILE A 8 1.55 14.68 1.57
N TRP A 9 2.65 14.66 2.33
CA TRP A 9 2.77 13.81 3.52
C TRP A 9 1.95 14.31 4.71
N ASP A 10 1.64 15.61 4.85
CA ASP A 10 0.85 16.13 5.98
C ASP A 10 -0.66 15.99 5.86
N SER A 11 -1.14 15.48 4.73
CA SER A 11 -2.50 14.97 4.59
C SER A 11 -2.73 13.82 5.60
N ARG A 12 -3.51 14.08 6.66
CA ARG A 12 -3.93 13.07 7.65
C ARG A 12 -4.61 11.86 6.98
N THR A 13 -5.31 12.09 5.87
CA THR A 13 -5.94 11.05 5.06
C THR A 13 -4.89 10.18 4.38
N LEU A 14 -3.91 10.77 3.68
CA LEU A 14 -2.83 9.99 3.05
C LEU A 14 -2.01 9.22 4.09
N LYS A 15 -1.66 9.84 5.22
CA LYS A 15 -0.88 9.18 6.28
C LYS A 15 -1.62 7.98 6.87
N ARG A 16 -2.94 8.09 7.09
CA ARG A 16 -3.74 6.99 7.64
C ARG A 16 -3.93 5.86 6.62
N ASP A 17 -4.21 6.23 5.38
CA ASP A 17 -4.48 5.26 4.32
C ASP A 17 -3.19 4.58 3.85
N TRP A 18 -2.03 5.22 4.02
CA TRP A 18 -0.72 4.63 3.71
C TRP A 18 -0.42 3.39 4.55
N THR A 19 -0.79 3.37 5.84
CA THR A 19 -0.60 2.18 6.68
C THR A 19 -1.35 0.98 6.11
N ILE A 20 -2.58 1.19 5.61
CA ILE A 20 -3.40 0.14 5.00
C ILE A 20 -2.72 -0.39 3.73
N VAL A 21 -2.27 0.50 2.86
CA VAL A 21 -1.56 0.12 1.62
C VAL A 21 -0.26 -0.61 1.93
N TYR A 22 0.49 -0.15 2.93
CA TYR A 22 1.73 -0.78 3.36
C TYR A 22 1.50 -2.19 3.93
N ASP A 23 0.50 -2.36 4.77
CA ASP A 23 0.14 -3.67 5.34
C ASP A 23 -0.28 -4.66 4.24
N MET A 24 -1.05 -4.19 3.23
CA MET A 24 -1.39 -4.98 2.05
C MET A 24 -0.17 -5.42 1.26
N LEU A 25 0.76 -4.50 0.96
CA LEU A 25 1.94 -4.79 0.15
C LEU A 25 3.00 -5.63 0.87
N SER A 26 3.10 -5.48 2.20
CA SER A 26 4.06 -6.21 3.03
C SER A 26 3.60 -7.63 3.40
N GLY A 27 2.38 -8.03 2.99
CA GLY A 27 1.83 -9.35 3.30
C GLY A 27 1.53 -9.55 4.79
N LYS A 28 1.38 -8.44 5.55
CA LYS A 28 1.11 -8.49 6.98
C LYS A 28 -0.34 -8.91 7.23
N ASP A 29 -0.60 -9.52 8.40
CA ASP A 29 -1.94 -9.88 8.87
C ASP A 29 -2.73 -10.82 7.95
N ASN A 30 -2.04 -11.70 7.19
CA ASN A 30 -2.64 -12.60 6.19
C ASN A 30 -3.47 -11.83 5.15
N SER A 31 -3.01 -10.67 4.71
CA SER A 31 -3.72 -9.84 3.73
C SER A 31 -4.02 -10.61 2.43
N GLY A 32 -3.23 -11.63 2.10
CA GLY A 32 -3.31 -12.36 0.83
C GLY A 32 -2.91 -11.50 -0.38
N PHE A 33 -2.52 -10.24 -0.15
CA PHE A 33 -2.02 -9.31 -1.16
C PHE A 33 -0.49 -9.30 -1.16
N GLY A 34 0.09 -9.09 -2.34
CA GLY A 34 1.53 -8.98 -2.52
C GLY A 34 1.89 -8.10 -3.70
N TRP A 35 3.13 -7.59 -3.72
CA TRP A 35 3.67 -6.84 -4.85
C TRP A 35 4.34 -7.78 -5.85
N ASN A 36 3.91 -7.76 -7.11
CA ASN A 36 4.60 -8.43 -8.20
C ASN A 36 5.60 -7.48 -8.85
N GLU A 37 6.89 -7.63 -8.52
CA GLU A 37 7.96 -6.79 -9.06
C GLU A 37 8.11 -6.88 -10.58
N HIS A 38 7.78 -8.01 -11.19
CA HIS A 38 7.96 -8.22 -12.63
C HIS A 38 6.89 -7.50 -13.44
N ARG A 39 5.70 -7.36 -12.86
CA ARG A 39 4.53 -6.72 -13.48
C ARG A 39 4.24 -5.33 -12.92
N GLN A 40 4.99 -4.91 -11.88
CA GLN A 40 4.82 -3.65 -11.17
C GLN A 40 3.35 -3.43 -10.75
N MET A 41 2.74 -4.46 -10.14
CA MET A 41 1.33 -4.43 -9.74
C MET A 41 1.06 -5.26 -8.48
N VAL A 42 -0.04 -4.94 -7.79
CA VAL A 42 -0.56 -5.75 -6.68
C VAL A 42 -1.20 -7.02 -7.24
N VAL A 43 -0.82 -8.15 -6.66
CA VAL A 43 -1.41 -9.47 -6.91
C VAL A 43 -2.04 -9.98 -5.61
N VAL A 44 -2.93 -10.95 -5.73
CA VAL A 44 -3.66 -11.50 -4.60
C VAL A 44 -3.82 -13.01 -4.77
N GLU A 45 -3.82 -13.74 -3.65
CA GLU A 45 -4.09 -15.18 -3.63
C GLU A 45 -5.55 -15.47 -4.01
N ASP A 46 -5.78 -16.54 -4.76
CA ASP A 46 -7.13 -16.93 -5.25
C ASP A 46 -8.14 -17.12 -4.10
N VAL A 47 -7.67 -17.46 -2.90
CA VAL A 47 -8.50 -17.67 -1.70
C VAL A 47 -9.17 -16.40 -1.18
N VAL A 48 -8.68 -15.22 -1.55
CA VAL A 48 -9.26 -13.93 -1.12
C VAL A 48 -10.55 -13.60 -1.88
N TRP A 49 -10.76 -14.18 -3.07
CA TRP A 49 -11.92 -13.90 -3.92
C TRP A 49 -13.09 -14.88 -3.77
N ASN A 50 -12.93 -15.97 -2.99
CA ASN A 50 -13.99 -16.92 -2.67
C ASN A 50 -14.87 -16.42 -1.51
#